data_AF-A0A504J5H8-F1
#
_entry.id   AF-A0A504J5H8-F1
#
_cell.length_a   1.000
_cell.length_b   1.000
_cell.length_c   1.000
_cell.angle_alpha   90.00
_cell.angle_beta   90.00
_cell.angle_gamma   90.00
#
_symmetry.space_group_name_H-M   'P 1'
#
loop_
_entity.id
_entity.type
_entity.pdbx_description
1 polymer ?
#
loop_
_entity_poly.entity_id
_entity_poly.type
_entity_poly.pdbx_seq_one_letter_code
_entity_poly.pdbx_strand_id
1 'polypeptide(L)'
;MERKTSLIGYPIVIIITIIITFLVIKKCDNPTPPVDPPEEIISLNDAIELYSEYTTNRSCIIKAYEGGKDSIINTLCPSKRKPDLNFIPSRAFHLEEEFLEQYLAYIKQVTGDTVKVSGYRLYLGNYPDSTNLRDGKGIRKLDKRRNTIFIAPTMFHEQTNAHRGFTFIDKNNDGKVELQFIEELLESGESPVGEGKESQDSRINTASFFSFYSTSFNDEISTIANELGGSPPY
;
A
#
# COMPACT_ATOMS: atom_id res chain seq x y z
N MET A 1 -76.26 24.04 -19.53
CA MET A 1 -74.86 24.34 -19.88
C MET A 1 -74.09 23.03 -19.74
N GLU A 2 -74.09 22.20 -20.77
CA GLU A 2 -73.49 20.85 -20.73
C GLU A 2 -71.98 20.94 -20.98
N ARG A 3 -71.18 20.57 -19.98
CA ARG A 3 -69.72 20.44 -20.13
C ARG A 3 -69.42 19.21 -20.97
N LYS A 4 -69.04 19.42 -22.23
CA LYS A 4 -68.41 18.38 -23.06
C LYS A 4 -67.06 18.00 -22.43
N THR A 5 -67.03 16.91 -21.68
CA THR A 5 -65.78 16.27 -21.25
C THR A 5 -65.10 15.68 -22.49
N SER A 6 -63.94 16.21 -22.84
CA SER A 6 -63.16 15.73 -23.98
C SER A 6 -62.63 14.33 -23.70
N LEU A 7 -63.16 13.34 -24.41
CA LEU A 7 -62.79 11.91 -24.33
C LEU A 7 -61.29 11.66 -24.62
N ILE A 8 -60.60 12.65 -25.22
CA ILE A 8 -59.20 12.61 -25.63
C ILE A 8 -58.23 12.85 -24.46
N GLY A 9 -58.69 13.45 -23.36
CA GLY A 9 -57.82 13.70 -22.18
C GLY A 9 -57.51 12.44 -21.37
N TYR A 10 -58.45 11.48 -21.33
CA TYR A 10 -58.31 10.24 -20.57
C TYR A 10 -57.13 9.33 -20.98
N PRO A 11 -56.88 9.05 -22.28
CA PRO A 11 -55.76 8.21 -22.67
C PRO A 11 -54.40 8.85 -22.35
N ILE A 12 -54.30 10.18 -22.42
CA ILE A 12 -53.06 10.91 -22.10
C ILE A 12 -52.75 10.80 -20.60
N VAL A 13 -53.76 10.98 -19.75
CA VAL A 13 -53.60 10.84 -18.29
C VAL A 13 -53.21 9.41 -17.91
N ILE A 14 -53.78 8.39 -18.57
CA ILE A 14 -53.42 6.98 -18.35
C ILE A 14 -51.97 6.69 -18.76
N ILE A 15 -51.52 7.22 -19.89
CA ILE A 15 -50.13 7.03 -20.35
C ILE A 15 -49.16 7.71 -19.37
N ILE A 16 -49.48 8.93 -18.90
CA ILE A 16 -48.64 9.65 -17.94
C ILE A 16 -48.59 8.92 -16.60
N THR A 17 -49.70 8.38 -16.09
CA THR A 17 -49.67 7.60 -14.85
C THR A 17 -48.91 6.29 -15.00
N ILE A 18 -49.00 5.60 -16.14
CA ILE A 18 -48.18 4.39 -16.40
C ILE A 18 -46.68 4.73 -16.44
N ILE A 19 -46.29 5.83 -17.10
CA ILE A 19 -44.88 6.26 -17.17
C ILE A 19 -44.37 6.66 -15.78
N ILE A 20 -45.13 7.44 -15.01
CA ILE A 20 -44.76 7.82 -13.65
C ILE A 20 -44.66 6.58 -12.76
N THR A 21 -45.61 5.65 -12.86
CA THR A 21 -45.59 4.40 -12.07
C THR A 21 -44.41 3.52 -12.45
N PHE A 22 -44.07 3.41 -13.75
CA PHE A 22 -42.89 2.67 -14.21
C PHE A 22 -41.57 3.32 -13.76
N LEU A 23 -41.48 4.65 -13.76
CA LEU A 23 -40.33 5.40 -13.26
C LEU A 23 -40.19 5.31 -11.73
N VAL A 24 -41.29 5.27 -10.99
CA VAL A 24 -41.30 5.08 -9.54
C VAL A 24 -40.92 3.64 -9.17
N ILE A 25 -41.45 2.63 -9.89
CA ILE A 25 -41.10 1.21 -9.66
C ILE A 25 -39.63 0.95 -10.00
N LYS A 26 -39.07 1.57 -11.05
CA LYS A 26 -37.63 1.47 -11.36
C LYS A 26 -36.70 2.15 -10.34
N LYS A 27 -37.22 3.10 -9.55
CA LYS A 27 -36.50 3.79 -8.48
C LYS A 27 -36.68 3.16 -7.10
N CYS A 28 -37.47 2.08 -6.99
CA CYS A 28 -37.39 1.23 -5.81
C CYS A 28 -36.09 0.45 -5.89
N ASP A 29 -35.02 1.07 -5.37
CA ASP A 29 -33.73 0.45 -5.16
C ASP A 29 -33.96 -0.89 -4.45
N ASN A 30 -33.56 -1.98 -5.10
CA ASN A 30 -33.48 -3.27 -4.41
C ASN A 30 -32.63 -3.05 -3.16
N PRO A 31 -33.13 -3.30 -1.94
CA PRO A 31 -32.33 -3.11 -0.74
C PRO A 31 -31.06 -3.94 -0.91
N THR A 32 -29.90 -3.27 -0.86
CA THR A 32 -28.60 -3.92 -0.95
C THR A 32 -28.59 -5.02 0.11
N PRO A 33 -28.30 -6.29 -0.25
CA PRO A 33 -28.29 -7.36 0.73
C PRO A 33 -27.32 -7.00 1.85
N PRO A 34 -27.66 -7.31 3.11
CA PRO A 34 -26.75 -7.08 4.22
C PRO A 34 -25.43 -7.78 3.94
N VAL A 35 -24.34 -7.02 4.00
CA VAL A 35 -22.98 -7.53 3.81
C VAL A 35 -22.50 -8.03 5.17
N ASP A 36 -22.19 -9.32 5.27
CA ASP A 36 -21.62 -9.89 6.49
C ASP A 36 -20.22 -9.30 6.74
N PRO A 37 -19.87 -9.00 8.00
CA PRO A 37 -18.53 -8.54 8.33
C PRO A 37 -17.50 -9.63 8.03
N PRO A 38 -16.31 -9.28 7.49
CA PRO A 38 -15.20 -10.21 7.38
C PRO A 38 -14.85 -10.87 8.73
N GLU A 39 -14.47 -12.14 8.70
CA GLU A 39 -14.12 -12.91 9.90
C GLU A 39 -12.87 -12.34 10.60
N GLU A 40 -12.04 -11.59 9.88
CA GLU A 40 -10.80 -10.99 10.36
C GLU A 40 -11.02 -9.72 11.21
N ILE A 41 -12.26 -9.21 11.32
CA ILE A 41 -12.56 -8.07 12.19
C ILE A 41 -12.40 -8.49 13.65
N ILE A 42 -11.41 -7.90 14.32
CA ILE A 42 -11.12 -8.13 15.74
C ILE A 42 -11.95 -7.24 16.66
N SER A 43 -12.05 -7.62 17.94
CA SER A 43 -12.71 -6.78 18.93
C SER A 43 -11.84 -5.57 19.33
N LEU A 44 -12.46 -4.55 19.93
CA LEU A 44 -11.73 -3.39 20.47
C LEU A 44 -10.73 -3.81 21.55
N ASN A 45 -11.05 -4.81 22.38
CA ASN A 45 -10.15 -5.28 23.43
C ASN A 45 -8.89 -5.91 22.85
N ASP A 46 -9.03 -6.74 21.80
CA ASP A 46 -7.89 -7.35 21.11
C ASP A 46 -7.02 -6.26 20.46
N ALA A 47 -7.63 -5.22 19.87
CA ALA A 47 -6.90 -4.10 19.30
C ALA A 47 -6.09 -3.31 20.36
N ILE A 48 -6.66 -3.11 21.56
CA ILE A 48 -5.97 -2.46 22.69
C ILE A 48 -4.80 -3.33 23.18
N GLU A 49 -4.98 -4.64 23.27
CA GLU A 49 -3.92 -5.59 23.65
C GLU A 49 -2.76 -5.53 22.64
N LEU A 50 -3.05 -5.64 21.34
CA LEU A 50 -2.04 -5.54 20.28
C LEU A 50 -1.27 -4.21 20.34
N TYR A 51 -1.97 -3.10 20.60
CA TYR A 51 -1.35 -1.79 20.76
C TYR A 51 -0.42 -1.71 21.97
N SER A 52 -0.83 -2.28 23.10
CA SER A 52 -0.04 -2.35 24.34
C SER A 52 1.20 -3.24 24.17
N GLU A 53 1.03 -4.41 23.56
CA GLU A 53 2.13 -5.34 23.27
C GLU A 53 3.18 -4.72 22.35
N TYR A 54 2.75 -4.00 21.30
CA TYR A 54 3.68 -3.25 20.45
C TYR A 54 4.42 -2.17 21.23
N THR A 55 3.72 -1.45 22.12
CA THR A 55 4.30 -0.40 22.97
C THR A 55 5.45 -0.95 23.81
N THR A 56 5.22 -2.06 24.48
CA THR A 56 6.17 -2.66 25.42
C THR A 56 7.31 -3.35 24.69
N ASN A 57 7.01 -4.14 23.66
CA ASN A 57 7.98 -5.06 23.07
C ASN A 57 8.69 -4.53 21.83
N ARG A 58 8.16 -3.52 21.14
CA ARG A 58 8.72 -3.03 19.86
C ARG A 58 9.05 -1.55 19.88
N SER A 59 8.11 -0.71 20.32
CA SER A 59 8.28 0.74 20.35
C SER A 59 9.46 1.16 21.24
N CYS A 60 9.61 0.53 22.41
CA CYS A 60 10.73 0.79 23.32
C CYS A 60 12.10 0.52 22.67
N ILE A 61 12.24 -0.62 21.97
CA ILE A 61 13.49 -1.02 21.31
C ILE A 61 13.86 -0.04 20.19
N ILE A 62 12.89 0.35 19.35
CA ILE A 62 13.11 1.32 18.28
C ILE A 62 13.55 2.66 18.87
N LYS A 63 12.91 3.11 19.96
CA LYS A 63 13.27 4.35 20.64
C LYS A 63 14.69 4.31 21.20
N ALA A 64 15.08 3.20 21.82
CA ALA A 64 16.45 3.02 22.32
C ALA A 64 17.47 3.06 21.17
N TYR A 65 17.19 2.33 20.09
CA TYR A 65 18.05 2.27 18.90
C TYR A 65 18.29 3.65 18.26
N GLU A 66 17.22 4.43 18.06
CA GLU A 66 17.32 5.75 17.43
C GLU A 66 17.79 6.84 18.42
N GLY A 67 17.46 6.72 19.70
CA GLY A 67 17.72 7.73 20.72
C GLY A 67 19.10 7.68 21.37
N GLY A 68 19.67 6.49 21.57
CA GLY A 68 20.94 6.34 22.27
C GLY A 68 21.55 4.97 22.01
N LYS A 69 22.50 4.89 21.07
CA LYS A 69 23.21 3.65 20.77
C LYS A 69 24.35 3.44 21.75
N ASP A 70 24.30 2.37 22.52
CA ASP A 70 25.43 1.90 23.31
C ASP A 70 26.38 1.02 22.46
N SER A 71 27.45 0.52 23.08
CA SER A 71 28.41 -0.36 22.40
C SER A 71 27.80 -1.68 21.93
N ILE A 72 26.81 -2.21 22.65
CA ILE A 72 26.14 -3.47 22.33
C ILE A 72 25.26 -3.28 21.09
N ILE A 73 24.41 -2.25 21.08
CA ILE A 73 23.53 -1.91 19.97
C ILE A 73 24.35 -1.61 18.70
N ASN A 74 25.46 -0.87 18.82
CA ASN A 74 26.33 -0.59 17.69
C ASN A 74 27.01 -1.84 17.11
N THR A 75 27.23 -2.86 17.95
CA THR A 75 27.81 -4.14 17.53
C THR A 75 26.78 -5.03 16.85
N LEU A 76 25.56 -5.09 17.39
CA LEU A 76 24.48 -5.91 16.85
C LEU A 76 23.90 -5.32 15.54
N CYS A 77 23.73 -4.00 15.50
CA CYS A 77 23.06 -3.28 14.42
C CYS A 77 23.81 -1.98 14.07
N PRO A 78 25.00 -2.08 13.43
CA PRO A 78 25.83 -0.92 13.13
C PRO A 78 25.10 0.07 12.23
N SER A 79 25.13 1.35 12.59
CA SER A 79 24.46 2.40 11.81
C SER A 79 25.15 3.74 11.94
N LYS A 80 25.35 4.40 10.79
CA LYS A 80 25.97 5.73 10.68
C LYS A 80 25.05 6.87 11.12
N ARG A 81 23.78 6.58 11.44
CA ARG A 81 22.81 7.60 11.89
C ARG A 81 23.21 8.14 13.26
N LYS A 82 23.23 9.47 13.40
CA LYS A 82 23.48 10.13 14.69
C LYS A 82 22.28 9.91 15.63
N PRO A 83 22.50 9.66 16.93
CA PRO A 83 21.39 9.52 17.88
C PRO A 83 20.46 10.74 17.88
N ASP A 84 19.16 10.51 18.00
CA ASP A 84 18.13 11.53 18.19
C ASP A 84 17.30 11.21 19.44
N LEU A 85 17.65 11.87 20.55
CA LEU A 85 17.02 11.69 21.86
C LEU A 85 15.51 12.00 21.85
N ASN A 86 15.05 12.78 20.87
CA ASN A 86 13.64 13.15 20.73
C ASN A 86 12.89 12.24 19.74
N PHE A 87 13.51 11.17 19.26
CA PHE A 87 12.89 10.25 18.32
C PHE A 87 11.65 9.57 18.94
N ILE A 88 10.56 9.59 18.19
CA ILE A 88 9.31 8.92 18.57
C ILE A 88 9.01 7.84 17.51
N PRO A 89 8.97 6.55 17.89
CA PRO A 89 8.64 5.47 16.97
C PRO A 89 7.26 5.63 16.33
N SER A 90 7.15 5.25 15.05
CA SER A 90 5.86 5.13 14.36
C SER A 90 4.96 4.12 15.07
N ARG A 91 3.66 4.42 15.15
CA ARG A 91 2.65 3.50 15.71
C ARG A 91 1.45 3.25 14.83
N ALA A 92 1.22 4.12 13.87
CA ALA A 92 0.13 3.98 12.92
C ALA A 92 0.60 4.45 11.54
N PHE A 93 0.05 3.84 10.51
CA PHE A 93 0.14 4.28 9.14
C PHE A 93 -1.24 4.76 8.72
N HIS A 94 -1.29 5.91 8.04
CA HIS A 94 -2.52 6.45 7.50
C HIS A 94 -2.48 6.39 5.99
N LEU A 95 -3.45 5.69 5.40
CA LEU A 95 -3.76 5.73 3.98
C LEU A 95 -4.97 6.64 3.80
N GLU A 96 -4.84 7.60 2.90
CA GLU A 96 -5.99 8.36 2.43
C GLU A 96 -6.87 7.45 1.58
N GLU A 97 -8.19 7.55 1.73
CA GLU A 97 -9.15 6.75 0.98
C GLU A 97 -9.00 6.99 -0.53
N GLU A 98 -8.92 8.26 -0.93
CA GLU A 98 -8.72 8.67 -2.33
C GLU A 98 -7.44 8.07 -2.93
N PHE A 99 -6.33 8.09 -2.18
CA PHE A 99 -5.09 7.46 -2.60
C PHE A 99 -5.26 5.96 -2.82
N LEU A 100 -5.93 5.26 -1.89
CA LEU A 100 -6.13 3.82 -2.01
C LEU A 100 -7.01 3.49 -3.23
N GLU A 101 -8.11 4.22 -3.44
CA GLU A 101 -8.97 4.04 -4.62
C GLU A 101 -8.20 4.28 -5.92
N GLN A 102 -7.45 5.38 -5.99
CA GLN A 102 -6.63 5.73 -7.15
C GLN A 102 -5.57 4.65 -7.42
N TYR A 103 -4.90 4.18 -6.37
CA TYR A 103 -3.91 3.11 -6.46
C TYR A 103 -4.53 1.82 -7.02
N LEU A 104 -5.67 1.37 -6.45
CA LEU A 104 -6.37 0.18 -6.91
C LEU A 104 -6.84 0.31 -8.37
N ALA A 105 -7.29 1.49 -8.78
CA ALA A 105 -7.67 1.78 -10.16
C ALA A 105 -6.46 1.74 -11.11
N TYR A 106 -5.35 2.36 -10.71
CA TYR A 106 -4.10 2.31 -11.46
C TYR A 106 -3.60 0.87 -11.65
N ILE A 107 -3.59 0.06 -10.58
CA ILE A 107 -3.20 -1.35 -10.67
C ILE A 107 -4.08 -2.08 -11.70
N LYS A 108 -5.40 -1.95 -11.62
CA LYS A 108 -6.32 -2.57 -12.59
C LYS A 108 -6.03 -2.13 -14.02
N GLN A 109 -5.74 -0.85 -14.22
CA GLN A 109 -5.42 -0.30 -15.54
C GLN A 109 -4.12 -0.89 -16.10
N VAL A 110 -3.05 -0.97 -15.31
CA VAL A 110 -1.74 -1.44 -15.80
C VAL A 110 -1.67 -2.96 -15.93
N THR A 111 -2.38 -3.72 -15.10
CA THR A 111 -2.42 -5.19 -15.22
C THR A 111 -3.36 -5.65 -16.34
N GLY A 112 -4.40 -4.88 -16.62
CA GLY A 112 -5.48 -5.27 -17.53
C GLY A 112 -6.02 -6.66 -17.19
N ASP A 113 -6.31 -7.44 -18.23
CA ASP A 113 -6.74 -8.85 -18.11
C ASP A 113 -5.56 -9.84 -18.14
N THR A 114 -4.33 -9.36 -18.36
CA THR A 114 -3.13 -10.19 -18.55
C THR A 114 -2.65 -10.80 -17.24
N VAL A 115 -2.78 -10.07 -16.14
CA VAL A 115 -2.31 -10.49 -14.81
C VAL A 115 -3.48 -10.49 -13.84
N LYS A 116 -3.84 -11.67 -13.36
CA LYS A 116 -4.87 -11.82 -12.33
C LYS A 116 -4.32 -11.42 -10.96
N VAL A 117 -4.65 -10.21 -10.52
CA VAL A 117 -4.35 -9.75 -9.16
C VAL A 117 -5.13 -10.61 -8.17
N SER A 118 -4.38 -11.20 -7.23
CA SER A 118 -4.90 -12.07 -6.18
C SER A 118 -5.05 -11.38 -4.83
N GLY A 119 -4.43 -10.20 -4.67
CA GLY A 119 -4.46 -9.42 -3.44
C GLY A 119 -3.37 -8.36 -3.43
N TYR A 120 -2.99 -7.91 -2.23
CA TYR A 120 -1.95 -6.90 -2.02
C TYR A 120 -1.06 -7.32 -0.86
N ARG A 121 0.23 -7.03 -0.97
CA ARG A 121 1.21 -7.27 0.09
C ARG A 121 1.70 -5.95 0.64
N LEU A 122 1.69 -5.85 1.96
CA LEU A 122 2.27 -4.74 2.72
C LEU A 122 3.68 -5.14 3.14
N TYR A 123 4.66 -4.35 2.73
CA TYR A 123 6.05 -4.52 3.13
C TYR A 123 6.41 -3.48 4.18
N LEU A 124 7.10 -3.89 5.22
CA LEU A 124 7.63 -2.97 6.22
C LEU A 124 8.91 -2.33 5.68
N GLY A 125 8.99 -1.01 5.73
CA GLY A 125 10.15 -0.22 5.32
C GLY A 125 10.63 0.72 6.43
N ASN A 126 11.75 1.40 6.20
CA ASN A 126 12.23 2.46 7.07
C ASN A 126 12.78 3.60 6.22
N TYR A 127 12.33 4.84 6.46
CA TYR A 127 12.86 5.98 5.75
C TYR A 127 14.33 6.22 6.12
N PRO A 128 15.19 6.59 5.16
CA PRO A 128 16.57 6.95 5.45
C PRO A 128 16.65 8.22 6.32
N ASP A 129 17.85 8.45 6.87
CA ASP A 129 18.21 9.71 7.53
C ASP A 129 18.65 10.75 6.49
N SER A 130 17.84 10.96 5.45
CA SER A 130 18.08 11.87 4.33
C SER A 130 16.84 12.70 4.03
N THR A 131 16.96 13.73 3.19
CA THR A 131 15.82 14.54 2.75
C THR A 131 15.09 13.93 1.57
N ASN A 132 15.74 13.07 0.79
CA ASN A 132 15.18 12.47 -0.40
C ASN A 132 15.44 10.95 -0.38
N LEU A 133 14.52 10.20 -0.98
CA LEU A 133 14.80 8.90 -1.54
C LEU A 133 15.77 9.05 -2.72
N ARG A 134 16.25 7.93 -3.22
CA ARG A 134 17.39 7.91 -4.14
C ARG A 134 17.03 8.30 -5.57
N ASP A 135 15.77 8.08 -5.94
CA ASP A 135 15.09 8.60 -7.13
C ASP A 135 14.83 10.12 -7.06
N GLY A 136 15.16 10.75 -5.94
CA GLY A 136 14.93 12.16 -5.70
C GLY A 136 13.56 12.48 -5.09
N LYS A 137 12.68 11.48 -4.86
CA LYS A 137 11.39 11.72 -4.18
C LYS A 137 11.65 12.27 -2.78
N GLY A 138 11.09 13.44 -2.49
CA GLY A 138 11.26 14.11 -1.20
C GLY A 138 10.68 13.29 -0.05
N ILE A 139 11.39 13.25 1.07
CA ILE A 139 10.96 12.68 2.34
C ILE A 139 10.59 13.84 3.26
N ARG A 140 9.38 13.80 3.83
CA ARG A 140 8.98 14.81 4.81
C ARG A 140 9.95 14.75 5.99
N LYS A 141 10.33 15.93 6.50
CA LYS A 141 11.28 16.01 7.61
C LYS A 141 10.89 15.14 8.82
N LEU A 142 9.59 15.02 9.09
CA LEU A 142 9.05 14.23 10.19
C LEU A 142 9.19 12.73 9.97
N ASP A 143 9.26 12.26 8.72
CA ASP A 143 9.28 10.85 8.36
C ASP A 143 10.70 10.24 8.40
N LYS A 144 11.75 11.05 8.53
CA LYS A 144 13.13 10.54 8.58
C LYS A 144 13.29 9.51 9.68
N ARG A 145 13.96 8.39 9.36
CA ARG A 145 14.23 7.25 10.27
C ARG A 145 12.99 6.51 10.74
N ARG A 146 11.80 6.93 10.34
CA ARG A 146 10.55 6.30 10.76
C ARG A 146 10.30 5.05 9.96
N ASN A 147 9.68 4.08 10.62
CA ASN A 147 9.10 2.96 9.90
C ASN A 147 8.02 3.49 8.97
N THR A 148 7.93 2.88 7.81
CA THR A 148 6.91 3.10 6.78
C THR A 148 6.44 1.74 6.29
N ILE A 149 5.44 1.71 5.43
CA ILE A 149 5.11 0.54 4.64
C ILE A 149 5.03 0.92 3.17
N PHE A 150 5.19 -0.05 2.29
CA PHE A 150 4.85 0.10 0.88
C PHE A 150 3.97 -1.06 0.44
N ILE A 151 3.15 -0.82 -0.59
CA ILE A 151 2.13 -1.76 -1.05
C ILE A 151 2.50 -2.21 -2.46
N ALA A 152 2.33 -3.50 -2.74
CA ALA A 152 2.40 -4.03 -4.09
C ALA A 152 1.23 -4.99 -4.36
N PRO A 153 0.74 -5.07 -5.61
CA PRO A 153 -0.19 -6.12 -5.99
C PRO A 153 0.47 -7.49 -5.91
N THR A 154 -0.33 -8.52 -5.63
CA THR A 154 0.14 -9.90 -5.63
C THR A 154 -0.54 -10.72 -6.70
N MET A 155 0.17 -11.72 -7.21
CA MET A 155 -0.42 -12.78 -8.02
C MET A 155 -0.11 -14.15 -7.42
N PHE A 156 -0.98 -15.12 -7.66
CA PHE A 156 -0.77 -16.48 -7.21
C PHE A 156 0.28 -17.16 -8.10
N HIS A 157 1.34 -17.67 -7.50
CA HIS A 157 2.43 -18.34 -8.19
C HIS A 157 2.33 -19.84 -7.98
N GLU A 158 1.84 -20.54 -9.01
CA GLU A 158 1.54 -21.98 -9.00
C GLU A 158 2.70 -22.84 -8.52
N GLN A 159 3.93 -22.56 -8.99
CA GLN A 159 5.10 -23.38 -8.66
C GLN A 159 5.47 -23.33 -7.17
N THR A 160 5.24 -22.18 -6.53
CA THR A 160 5.53 -22.00 -5.09
C THR A 160 4.30 -22.12 -4.22
N ASN A 161 3.12 -22.33 -4.80
CA ASN A 161 1.82 -22.34 -4.12
C ASN A 161 1.64 -21.13 -3.17
N ALA A 162 2.03 -19.93 -3.63
CA ALA A 162 2.10 -18.74 -2.79
C ALA A 162 1.75 -17.47 -3.57
N HIS A 163 1.13 -16.51 -2.88
CA HIS A 163 0.95 -15.16 -3.40
C HIS A 163 2.31 -14.43 -3.39
N ARG A 164 2.74 -13.90 -4.52
CA ARG A 164 4.01 -13.17 -4.70
C ARG A 164 3.73 -11.73 -5.08
N GLY A 165 4.44 -10.78 -4.48
CA GLY A 165 4.32 -9.38 -4.85
C GLY A 165 5.02 -9.15 -6.19
N PHE A 166 4.45 -8.35 -7.07
CA PHE A 166 5.05 -8.08 -8.37
C PHE A 166 5.04 -6.60 -8.71
N THR A 167 5.97 -6.23 -9.58
CA THR A 167 6.00 -4.94 -10.26
C THR A 167 6.34 -5.13 -11.73
N PHE A 168 6.11 -4.07 -12.49
CA PHE A 168 6.50 -3.95 -13.87
C PHE A 168 7.79 -3.14 -13.98
N ILE A 169 8.75 -3.62 -14.75
CA ILE A 169 10.01 -2.93 -15.04
C ILE A 169 10.35 -3.06 -16.52
N ASP A 170 10.90 -2.00 -17.10
CA ASP A 170 11.49 -2.05 -18.43
C ASP A 170 13.00 -2.23 -18.30
N LYS A 171 13.46 -3.49 -18.30
CA LYS A 171 14.87 -3.81 -17.98
C LYS A 171 15.88 -3.19 -18.93
N ASN A 172 15.50 -3.01 -20.19
CA ASN A 172 16.41 -2.58 -21.25
C ASN A 172 16.18 -1.12 -21.68
N ASN A 173 15.23 -0.44 -21.05
CA ASN A 173 14.78 0.90 -21.43
C ASN A 173 14.36 0.97 -22.92
N ASP A 174 13.80 -0.14 -23.43
CA ASP A 174 13.39 -0.31 -24.83
C ASP A 174 11.86 -0.18 -25.02
N GLY A 175 11.15 0.18 -23.94
CA GLY A 175 9.71 0.27 -23.86
C GLY A 175 9.03 -1.08 -23.59
N LYS A 176 9.77 -2.18 -23.44
CA LYS A 176 9.19 -3.50 -23.16
C LYS A 176 9.13 -3.75 -21.67
N VAL A 177 7.91 -3.75 -21.17
CA VAL A 177 7.62 -3.97 -19.77
C VAL A 177 7.61 -5.46 -19.47
N GLU A 178 8.38 -5.86 -18.47
CA GLU A 178 8.44 -7.22 -17.92
C GLU A 178 7.86 -7.26 -16.52
N LEU A 179 7.16 -8.35 -16.19
CA LEU A 179 6.72 -8.63 -14.83
C LEU A 179 7.92 -9.15 -14.03
N GLN A 180 8.13 -8.56 -12.86
CA GLN A 180 9.19 -8.93 -11.93
C GLN A 180 8.63 -9.15 -10.52
N PHE A 181 8.98 -10.27 -9.91
CA PHE A 181 8.63 -10.53 -8.52
C PHE A 181 9.53 -9.72 -7.58
N ILE A 182 8.89 -9.08 -6.59
CA ILE A 182 9.58 -8.23 -5.63
C ILE A 182 10.49 -9.06 -4.73
N GLU A 183 10.07 -10.27 -4.33
CA GLU A 183 10.88 -11.13 -3.47
C GLU A 183 12.23 -11.48 -4.10
N GLU A 184 12.27 -11.72 -5.42
CA GLU A 184 13.51 -12.01 -6.14
C GLU A 184 14.47 -10.80 -6.17
N LEU A 185 13.92 -9.59 -6.34
CA LEU A 185 14.68 -8.34 -6.26
C LEU A 185 15.24 -8.10 -4.84
N LEU A 186 14.52 -8.54 -3.81
CA LEU A 186 14.93 -8.39 -2.42
C LEU A 186 15.97 -9.43 -2.00
N GLU A 187 15.83 -10.68 -2.46
CA GLU A 187 16.70 -11.81 -2.10
C GLU A 187 18.05 -11.78 -2.82
N SER A 188 18.05 -11.37 -4.10
CA SER A 188 19.28 -11.29 -4.89
C SER A 188 20.24 -10.23 -4.35
N GLY A 189 19.74 -9.23 -3.62
CA GLY A 189 20.51 -8.02 -3.29
C GLY A 189 21.00 -7.27 -4.54
N GLU A 190 20.62 -7.76 -5.73
CA GLU A 190 20.96 -7.19 -7.01
C GLU A 190 20.08 -5.97 -7.18
N SER A 191 20.74 -4.82 -7.12
CA SER A 191 20.23 -3.63 -7.76
C SER A 191 19.99 -4.01 -9.21
N PRO A 192 18.77 -3.88 -9.75
CA PRO A 192 18.58 -4.19 -11.14
C PRO A 192 19.39 -3.10 -11.89
N VAL A 193 20.40 -3.54 -12.64
CA VAL A 193 21.54 -2.79 -13.25
C VAL A 193 22.76 -2.50 -12.34
N GLY A 194 23.75 -3.39 -12.43
CA GLY A 194 25.11 -3.09 -12.91
C GLY A 194 25.97 -2.04 -12.19
N GLU A 195 26.41 -2.29 -10.95
CA GLU A 195 27.70 -1.79 -10.44
C GLU A 195 28.42 -2.87 -9.61
N GLY A 196 29.74 -2.93 -9.75
CA GLY A 196 30.57 -4.09 -9.39
C GLY A 196 30.77 -4.36 -7.89
N LYS A 197 30.86 -5.67 -7.61
CA LYS A 197 31.57 -6.41 -6.53
C LYS A 197 31.83 -5.70 -5.18
N GLU A 198 31.38 -6.34 -4.10
CA GLU A 198 32.30 -6.99 -3.16
C GLU A 198 31.60 -8.07 -2.33
N SER A 199 32.19 -9.27 -2.30
CA SER A 199 31.75 -10.36 -1.44
C SER A 199 32.15 -10.05 0.00
N GLN A 200 31.19 -10.01 0.93
CA GLN A 200 31.48 -10.29 2.33
C GLN A 200 30.44 -11.23 2.92
N ASP A 201 30.95 -12.43 3.19
CA ASP A 201 30.54 -13.45 4.13
C ASP A 201 29.21 -13.27 4.89
N SER A 202 28.38 -14.30 4.77
CA SER A 202 27.06 -14.44 5.36
C SER A 202 27.07 -14.30 6.88
N ARG A 203 26.56 -13.17 7.37
CA ARG A 203 25.79 -13.10 8.62
C ARG A 203 24.50 -12.35 8.31
N ILE A 204 23.44 -13.11 8.09
CA ILE A 204 22.10 -12.60 7.85
C ILE A 204 21.65 -11.90 9.14
N ASN A 205 21.89 -10.60 9.22
CA ASN A 205 21.22 -9.69 10.14
C ASN A 205 19.94 -9.23 9.44
N THR A 206 18.82 -9.88 9.75
CA THR A 206 17.48 -9.58 9.25
C THR A 206 16.92 -8.28 9.84
N ALA A 207 17.69 -7.19 9.78
CA ALA A 207 17.30 -5.87 10.30
C ALA A 207 17.96 -4.67 9.57
N SER A 208 18.61 -4.89 8.42
CA SER A 208 19.01 -3.78 7.53
C SER A 208 17.93 -3.55 6.48
N PHE A 209 16.92 -2.80 6.89
CA PHE A 209 15.81 -2.36 6.07
C PHE A 209 16.30 -1.52 4.87
N PHE A 210 16.18 -2.09 3.68
CA PHE A 210 15.96 -1.52 2.35
C PHE A 210 16.76 -0.26 1.94
N SER A 211 17.69 -0.43 1.01
CA SER A 211 18.15 0.61 0.08
C SER A 211 17.76 0.19 -1.33
N PHE A 212 16.62 0.67 -1.84
CA PHE A 212 16.30 0.52 -3.26
C PHE A 212 17.34 1.31 -4.07
N TYR A 213 18.26 0.60 -4.73
CA TYR A 213 19.08 1.11 -5.83
C TYR A 213 18.23 0.93 -7.09
N SER A 214 17.48 1.95 -7.52
CA SER A 214 16.98 2.04 -8.90
C SER A 214 17.72 3.17 -9.60
N THR A 215 18.71 2.81 -10.42
CA THR A 215 19.25 3.69 -11.45
C THR A 215 19.39 2.86 -12.71
N SER A 216 18.38 2.99 -13.58
CA SER A 216 18.38 2.83 -15.06
C SER A 216 17.07 2.24 -15.63
N PHE A 217 16.01 2.05 -14.83
CA PHE A 217 14.69 1.68 -15.36
C PHE A 217 13.78 2.90 -15.46
N ASN A 218 12.90 2.88 -16.45
CA ASN A 218 11.80 3.81 -16.50
C ASN A 218 10.78 3.46 -15.39
N ASP A 219 10.94 4.07 -14.22
CA ASP A 219 10.14 3.84 -13.01
C ASP A 219 8.68 4.36 -13.14
N GLU A 220 8.32 5.01 -14.26
CA GLU A 220 6.97 5.53 -14.53
C GLU A 220 5.86 4.46 -14.53
N ILE A 221 6.22 3.16 -14.58
CA ILE A 221 5.28 2.02 -14.70
C ILE A 221 5.27 1.15 -13.43
N SER A 222 6.00 1.54 -12.37
CA SER A 222 6.02 0.78 -11.11
C SER A 222 4.61 0.62 -10.51
N THR A 223 4.33 -0.55 -9.95
CA THR A 223 3.09 -0.84 -9.21
C THR A 223 3.27 -0.72 -7.68
N ILE A 224 4.45 -0.31 -7.24
CA ILE A 224 4.79 -0.16 -5.83
C ILE A 224 4.40 1.23 -5.36
N ALA A 225 3.52 1.29 -4.37
CA ALA A 225 3.04 2.53 -3.77
C ALA A 225 3.70 2.79 -2.40
N ASN A 226 4.15 4.04 -2.20
CA ASN A 226 4.67 4.53 -0.93
C ASN A 226 4.22 5.98 -0.69
N GLU A 227 3.15 6.17 0.07
CA GLU A 227 2.69 7.46 0.63
C GLU A 227 2.13 7.30 2.05
N LEU A 228 2.93 6.69 2.93
CA LEU A 228 2.47 6.30 4.26
C LEU A 228 3.21 7.09 5.34
N GLY A 229 2.53 8.13 5.83
CA GLY A 229 2.97 8.86 7.00
C GLY A 229 2.88 8.02 8.25
N GLY A 230 3.98 7.40 8.64
CA GLY A 230 4.14 6.79 9.95
C GLY A 230 4.07 7.85 11.05
N SER A 231 2.91 8.00 11.68
CA SER A 231 2.70 9.05 12.68
C SER A 231 2.98 8.52 14.09
N PRO A 232 3.48 9.37 15.02
CA PRO A 232 3.50 8.99 16.43
C PRO A 232 2.05 8.90 16.93
N PRO A 233 1.77 8.22 18.06
CA PRO A 233 0.49 8.45 18.71
C PRO A 233 0.44 9.95 19.08
N TYR A 234 -0.67 10.61 18.77
CA TYR A 234 -0.91 12.00 19.16
C TYR A 234 -0.70 12.19 20.67
#